data_AF-A0A7Z8KRI7-F1
#
_entry.id   AF-A0A7Z8KRI7-F1
#
_cell.length_a   1.000
_cell.length_b   1.000
_cell.length_c   1.000
_cell.angle_alpha   90.00
_cell.angle_beta   90.00
_cell.angle_gamma   90.00
#
_symmetry.space_group_name_H-M   'P 1'
#
loop_
_entity.id
_entity.type
_entity.pdbx_description
1 polymer ?
#
loop_
_entity_poly.entity_id
_entity_poly.type
_entity_poly.pdbx_seq_one_letter_code
_entity_poly.pdbx_strand_id
1 'polypeptide(L)'
;MMIAKGAKNEVVNGMDILDGFRDGNFVRSWKYMLFVMIIAVLLSIVAMILLFFVGILSFGIIFTLGSSSSSIPESVTLAIAGILYLAVICIILIPVFFMLYMLPLYVTKGYDVTDALSESAAIVKSNITASVIISLIVGLVALVGVLPYYAGLFLGWPVAFNLLIYIIGVLLTMPLSQQILVNTTLELASFPYSKEIIDD
;
A
#
# COMPACT_ATOMS: atom_id res chain seq x y z
N MET A 1 -17.85 -10.65 2.92
CA MET A 1 -17.92 -9.24 3.31
C MET A 1 -18.03 -8.42 2.03
N MET A 2 -19.04 -7.55 1.88
CA MET A 2 -19.34 -6.65 0.74
C MET A 2 -18.88 -7.03 -0.69
N ILE A 3 -17.59 -7.18 -0.94
CA ILE A 3 -16.98 -7.70 -2.15
C ILE A 3 -17.42 -9.15 -2.44
N ALA A 4 -17.42 -10.08 -1.47
CA ALA A 4 -18.00 -11.41 -1.69
C ALA A 4 -19.50 -11.38 -1.99
N LYS A 5 -20.25 -10.44 -1.39
CA LYS A 5 -21.68 -10.31 -1.69
C LYS A 5 -21.89 -9.75 -3.09
N GLY A 6 -21.14 -8.73 -3.47
CA GLY A 6 -21.12 -8.19 -4.83
C GLY A 6 -20.69 -9.22 -5.88
N ALA A 7 -19.68 -10.04 -5.60
CA ALA A 7 -19.24 -11.13 -6.47
C ALA A 7 -20.26 -12.27 -6.58
N LYS A 8 -21.13 -12.44 -5.58
CA LYS A 8 -22.21 -13.43 -5.54
C LYS A 8 -23.58 -12.86 -5.93
N ASN A 9 -23.67 -11.60 -6.35
CA ASN A 9 -24.94 -10.87 -6.55
C ASN A 9 -25.88 -10.90 -5.33
N GLU A 10 -25.32 -10.99 -4.13
CA GLU A 10 -26.07 -10.87 -2.87
C GLU A 10 -26.26 -9.39 -2.50
N VAL A 11 -27.37 -9.08 -1.83
CA VAL A 11 -27.69 -7.72 -1.39
C VAL A 11 -26.66 -7.25 -0.36
N VAL A 12 -25.94 -6.20 -0.72
CA VAL A 12 -24.96 -5.52 0.12
C VAL A 12 -25.69 -4.59 1.09
N ASN A 13 -25.54 -4.84 2.40
CA ASN A 13 -26.03 -3.93 3.44
C ASN A 13 -24.90 -2.99 3.90
N GLY A 14 -25.23 -1.74 4.22
CA GLY A 14 -24.22 -0.76 4.71
C GLY A 14 -23.51 -1.21 6.00
N MET A 15 -24.16 -2.04 6.81
CA MET A 15 -23.58 -2.66 8.00
C MET A 15 -22.52 -3.73 7.68
N ASP A 16 -22.49 -4.28 6.45
CA ASP A 16 -21.49 -5.29 6.05
C ASP A 16 -20.07 -4.69 6.00
N ILE A 17 -19.95 -3.35 5.94
CA ILE A 17 -18.67 -2.62 6.09
C ILE A 17 -18.11 -2.77 7.51
N LEU A 18 -19.00 -2.92 8.50
CA LEU A 18 -18.65 -3.00 9.91
C LEU A 18 -18.50 -4.43 10.42
N ASP A 19 -18.74 -5.45 9.60
CA ASP A 19 -18.62 -6.86 9.98
C ASP A 19 -17.20 -7.24 10.44
N GLY A 20 -16.18 -6.47 10.00
CA GLY A 20 -14.81 -6.57 10.47
C GLY A 20 -14.62 -6.15 11.94
N PHE A 21 -15.54 -5.36 12.51
CA PHE A 21 -15.50 -4.89 13.90
C PHE A 21 -16.21 -5.81 14.90
N ARG A 22 -16.71 -6.98 14.47
CA ARG A 22 -17.25 -7.99 15.37
C ARG A 22 -16.17 -8.59 16.29
N ASP A 23 -16.58 -9.01 17.48
CA ASP A 23 -15.69 -9.59 18.50
C ASP A 23 -14.86 -10.75 17.93
N GLY A 24 -13.56 -10.74 18.22
CA GLY A 24 -12.56 -11.68 17.68
C GLY A 24 -11.78 -11.15 16.48
N ASN A 25 -12.41 -10.37 15.59
CA ASN A 25 -11.72 -9.76 14.44
C ASN A 25 -10.92 -8.52 14.84
N PHE A 26 -11.37 -7.76 15.85
CA PHE A 26 -10.69 -6.56 16.33
C PHE A 26 -9.25 -6.84 16.82
N VAL A 27 -9.07 -7.72 17.81
CA VAL A 27 -7.75 -8.05 18.37
C VAL A 27 -6.82 -8.62 17.30
N ARG A 28 -7.37 -9.39 16.35
CA ARG A 28 -6.64 -9.92 15.21
C ARG A 28 -6.11 -8.78 14.33
N SER A 29 -6.96 -7.82 13.93
CA SER A 29 -6.58 -6.65 13.12
C SER A 29 -5.54 -5.75 13.76
N TRP A 30 -5.55 -5.61 15.09
CA TRP A 30 -4.53 -4.83 15.80
C TRP A 30 -3.16 -5.51 15.79
N LYS A 31 -3.09 -6.85 15.93
CA LYS A 31 -1.84 -7.60 15.77
C LYS A 31 -1.30 -7.47 14.34
N TYR A 32 -2.17 -7.55 13.34
CA TYR A 32 -1.83 -7.31 11.93
C TYR A 32 -1.28 -5.91 11.70
N MET A 33 -1.96 -4.89 12.22
CA MET A 33 -1.53 -3.51 12.10
C MET A 33 -0.10 -3.33 12.62
N LEU A 34 0.21 -3.84 13.82
CA LEU A 34 1.56 -3.72 14.39
C LEU A 34 2.63 -4.37 13.50
N PHE A 35 2.36 -5.57 12.97
CA PHE A 35 3.29 -6.26 12.08
C PHE A 35 3.47 -5.53 10.74
N VAL A 36 2.37 -5.05 10.15
CA VAL A 36 2.38 -4.25 8.92
C VAL A 36 3.13 -2.95 9.13
N MET A 37 2.98 -2.28 10.28
CA MET A 37 3.72 -1.05 10.57
C MET A 37 5.22 -1.31 10.62
N ILE A 38 5.67 -2.42 11.22
CA ILE A 38 7.11 -2.77 11.25
C ILE A 38 7.64 -2.93 9.82
N ILE A 39 6.93 -3.69 8.98
CA ILE A 39 7.33 -3.89 7.57
C ILE A 39 7.27 -2.58 6.78
N ALA A 40 6.22 -1.78 6.96
CA ALA A 40 6.08 -0.48 6.31
C ALA A 40 7.19 0.50 6.71
N VAL A 41 7.63 0.48 7.97
CA VAL A 41 8.78 1.26 8.45
C VAL A 41 10.07 0.77 7.82
N LEU A 42 10.30 -0.54 7.73
CA LEU A 42 11.48 -1.08 7.05
C LEU A 42 11.51 -0.69 5.58
N LEU A 43 10.37 -0.77 4.88
CA LEU A 43 10.26 -0.34 3.49
C LEU A 43 10.43 1.16 3.32
N SER A 44 9.93 1.98 4.24
CA SER A 44 10.10 3.43 4.17
C SER A 44 11.57 3.82 4.39
N ILE A 45 12.30 3.11 5.26
CA ILE A 45 13.76 3.28 5.41
C ILE A 45 14.47 2.93 4.11
N VAL A 46 14.17 1.78 3.49
CA VAL A 46 14.76 1.39 2.20
C VAL A 46 14.44 2.43 1.12
N ALA A 47 13.19 2.90 1.07
CA ALA A 47 12.75 3.94 0.15
C ALA A 47 13.53 5.25 0.34
N MET A 48 13.71 5.70 1.59
CA MET A 48 14.48 6.91 1.89
C MET A 48 15.95 6.77 1.44
N ILE A 49 16.56 5.60 1.64
CA ILE A 49 17.94 5.34 1.19
C ILE A 49 18.02 5.42 -0.34
N LEU A 50 17.08 4.78 -1.06
CA LEU A 50 17.05 4.82 -2.52
C LEU A 50 16.83 6.23 -3.06
N LEU A 51 15.87 6.97 -2.49
CA LEU A 51 15.58 8.35 -2.88
C LEU A 51 16.76 9.29 -2.59
N PHE A 52 17.52 9.04 -1.51
CA PHE A 52 18.74 9.78 -1.22
C PHE A 52 19.80 9.60 -2.31
N PHE A 53 20.08 8.36 -2.72
CA PHE A 53 21.02 8.10 -3.82
C PHE A 53 20.55 8.69 -5.15
N VAL A 54 19.26 8.64 -5.44
CA VAL A 54 18.67 9.27 -6.63
C VAL A 54 18.80 10.78 -6.58
N GLY A 55 18.63 11.39 -5.40
CA GLY A 55 18.89 12.81 -5.18
C GLY A 55 20.34 13.20 -5.47
N ILE A 56 21.30 12.42 -4.96
CA ILE A 56 22.74 12.62 -5.25
C ILE A 56 23.02 12.48 -6.74
N LEU A 57 22.51 11.43 -7.39
CA LEU A 57 22.68 11.21 -8.83
C LEU A 57 22.11 12.37 -9.64
N SER A 58 20.90 12.81 -9.32
CA SER A 58 20.22 13.92 -9.99
C SER A 58 21.00 15.22 -9.80
N PHE A 59 21.50 15.49 -8.59
CA PHE A 59 22.36 16.64 -8.31
C PHE A 59 23.67 16.60 -9.11
N GLY A 60 24.32 15.43 -9.18
CA GLY A 60 25.54 15.24 -9.98
C GLY A 60 25.31 15.43 -11.48
N ILE A 61 24.17 14.99 -12.00
CA ILE A 61 23.75 15.21 -13.40
C ILE A 61 23.51 16.70 -13.66
N ILE A 62 22.79 17.39 -12.76
CA ILE A 62 22.54 18.84 -12.86
C ILE A 62 23.86 19.62 -12.83
N PHE A 63 24.75 19.28 -11.90
CA PHE A 63 26.04 19.96 -11.73
C PHE A 63 26.95 19.76 -12.93
N THR A 64 27.05 18.53 -13.45
CA THR A 64 27.88 18.25 -14.63
C THR A 64 27.30 18.89 -15.90
N LEU A 65 26.00 18.75 -16.17
CA LEU A 65 25.34 19.35 -17.34
C LEU A 65 25.29 20.88 -17.30
N GLY A 66 25.18 21.48 -16.11
CA GLY A 66 25.21 22.93 -15.91
C GLY A 66 26.62 23.54 -15.94
N SER A 67 27.65 22.74 -15.66
CA SER A 67 29.07 23.17 -15.75
C SER A 67 29.63 23.07 -17.17
N SER A 68 29.10 22.16 -17.99
CA SER A 68 29.30 22.21 -19.44
C SER A 68 28.47 23.34 -20.04
N SER A 69 29.05 24.13 -20.93
CA SER A 69 28.42 25.24 -21.68
C SER A 69 27.30 24.81 -22.65
N SER A 70 26.58 23.73 -22.31
CA SER A 70 25.48 23.16 -23.08
C SER A 70 24.17 23.84 -22.70
N SER A 71 23.53 24.40 -23.72
CA SER A 71 22.24 25.08 -23.81
C SER A 71 21.02 24.21 -23.45
N ILE A 72 21.07 23.41 -22.38
CA ILE A 72 19.93 22.62 -21.93
C ILE A 72 19.07 23.51 -21.02
N PRO A 73 17.79 23.76 -21.37
CA PRO A 73 16.90 24.54 -20.53
C PRO A 73 16.72 23.90 -19.15
N GLU A 74 16.70 24.72 -18.09
CA GLU A 74 16.50 24.25 -16.69
C GLU A 74 15.24 23.37 -16.54
N SER A 75 14.20 23.67 -17.32
CA SER A 75 12.94 22.91 -17.36
C SER A 75 13.15 21.45 -17.83
N VAL A 76 14.07 21.22 -18.76
CA VAL A 76 14.39 19.86 -19.26
C VAL A 76 15.14 19.08 -18.19
N THR A 77 16.07 19.71 -17.47
CA THR A 77 16.81 19.06 -16.39
C THR A 77 15.90 18.71 -15.21
N LEU A 78 14.98 19.62 -14.83
CA LEU A 78 13.93 19.36 -13.85
C LEU A 78 13.00 18.22 -14.28
N ALA A 79 12.61 18.16 -15.55
CA ALA A 79 11.78 17.07 -16.07
C ALA A 79 12.48 15.71 -15.98
N ILE A 80 13.78 15.64 -16.33
CA ILE A 80 14.58 14.41 -16.21
C ILE A 80 14.69 13.96 -14.75
N ALA A 81 14.99 14.87 -13.83
CA ALA A 81 15.05 14.57 -12.40
C ALA A 81 13.69 14.09 -11.86
N GLY A 82 12.60 14.74 -12.27
CA GLY A 82 11.23 14.34 -11.92
C GLY A 82 10.86 12.95 -12.42
N ILE A 83 11.21 12.62 -13.67
CA ILE A 83 10.97 11.28 -14.24
C ILE A 83 11.77 10.22 -13.48
N LEU A 84 13.04 10.48 -13.15
CA LEU A 84 13.86 9.56 -12.35
C LEU A 84 13.24 9.31 -10.98
N TYR A 85 12.78 10.38 -10.32
CA TYR A 85 12.13 10.28 -9.01
C TYR A 85 10.83 9.47 -9.09
N LEU A 86 10.00 9.71 -10.12
CA LEU A 86 8.77 8.97 -10.36
C LEU A 86 9.03 7.48 -10.62
N ALA A 87 10.02 7.16 -11.45
CA ALA A 87 10.39 5.78 -11.77
C ALA A 87 10.80 5.00 -10.50
N VAL A 88 11.57 5.64 -9.61
CA VAL A 88 12.00 5.04 -8.35
C VAL A 88 10.82 4.83 -7.40
N ILE A 89 9.90 5.79 -7.32
CA ILE A 89 8.65 5.63 -6.56
C ILE A 89 7.87 4.43 -7.09
N CYS A 90 7.72 4.29 -8.41
CA CYS A 90 7.05 3.13 -9.01
C CYS A 90 7.72 1.81 -8.62
N ILE A 91 9.05 1.73 -8.66
CA ILE A 91 9.80 0.53 -8.26
C ILE A 91 9.56 0.19 -6.79
N ILE A 92 9.54 1.19 -5.90
CA ILE A 92 9.30 1.02 -4.47
C ILE A 92 7.87 0.55 -4.18
N LEU A 93 6.89 0.95 -5.01
CA LEU A 93 5.50 0.53 -4.86
C LEU A 93 5.27 -0.93 -5.27
N ILE A 94 6.09 -1.52 -6.14
CA ILE A 94 5.92 -2.92 -6.59
C ILE A 94 5.92 -3.89 -5.39
N PRO A 95 6.92 -3.89 -4.49
CA PRO A 95 6.88 -4.71 -3.28
C PRO A 95 5.62 -4.51 -2.44
N VAL A 96 5.13 -3.27 -2.32
CA VAL A 96 3.93 -2.94 -1.52
C VAL A 96 2.69 -3.66 -2.07
N PHE A 97 2.54 -3.74 -3.39
CA PHE A 97 1.45 -4.48 -4.03
C PHE A 97 1.53 -5.99 -3.75
N PHE A 98 2.72 -6.58 -3.79
CA PHE A 98 2.89 -8.01 -3.49
C PHE A 98 2.74 -8.33 -1.99
N MET A 99 3.11 -7.39 -1.12
CA MET A 99 2.92 -7.52 0.32
C MET A 99 1.47 -7.33 0.77
N LEU A 100 0.61 -6.78 -0.10
CA LEU A 100 -0.81 -6.54 0.17
C LEU A 100 -1.53 -7.85 0.54
N TYR A 101 -1.36 -8.92 -0.22
CA TYR A 101 -1.99 -10.23 0.06
C TYR A 101 -1.08 -11.22 0.81
N MET A 102 0.24 -11.05 0.70
CA MET A 102 1.21 -11.95 1.33
C MET A 102 1.08 -11.97 2.86
N LEU A 103 0.85 -10.80 3.46
CA LEU A 103 0.85 -10.65 4.91
C LEU A 103 -0.42 -11.27 5.55
N PRO A 104 -1.63 -11.09 5.00
CA PRO A 104 -2.77 -11.90 5.37
C PRO A 104 -2.55 -13.40 5.17
N LEU A 105 -1.95 -13.85 4.07
CA LEU A 105 -1.71 -15.28 3.81
C LEU A 105 -0.75 -15.89 4.84
N TYR A 106 0.35 -15.20 5.13
CA TYR A 106 1.36 -15.59 6.12
C TYR A 106 0.72 -15.85 7.50
N VAL A 107 -0.12 -14.93 7.98
CA VAL A 107 -0.67 -15.02 9.34
C VAL A 107 -1.98 -15.81 9.42
N THR A 108 -2.82 -15.82 8.38
CA THR A 108 -4.10 -16.56 8.41
C THR A 108 -3.95 -18.03 8.08
N LYS A 109 -3.13 -18.38 7.07
CA LYS A 109 -2.89 -19.75 6.64
C LYS A 109 -1.60 -20.35 7.22
N GLY A 110 -0.77 -19.55 7.90
CA GLY A 110 0.49 -20.01 8.50
C GLY A 110 1.54 -20.39 7.46
N TYR A 111 1.43 -19.86 6.24
CA TYR A 111 2.36 -20.14 5.16
C TYR A 111 3.74 -19.60 5.45
N ASP A 112 4.76 -20.25 4.88
CA ASP A 112 6.09 -19.68 4.84
C ASP A 112 6.13 -18.46 3.91
N VAL A 113 7.12 -17.58 4.12
CA VAL A 113 7.25 -16.28 3.40
C VAL A 113 7.22 -16.46 1.88
N THR A 114 7.87 -17.51 1.38
CA THR A 114 7.97 -17.83 -0.06
C THR A 114 6.63 -18.29 -0.63
N ASP A 115 5.89 -19.12 0.12
CA ASP A 115 4.61 -19.66 -0.32
C ASP A 115 3.53 -18.57 -0.29
N ALA A 116 3.55 -17.74 0.74
CA ALA A 116 2.69 -16.56 0.85
C ALA A 116 2.94 -15.55 -0.28
N LEU A 117 4.21 -15.36 -0.68
CA LEU A 117 4.56 -14.49 -1.80
C LEU A 117 4.10 -15.07 -3.14
N SER A 118 4.29 -16.38 -3.35
CA SER A 118 3.87 -17.08 -4.57
C SER A 118 2.35 -17.03 -4.75
N GLU A 119 1.59 -17.37 -3.70
CA GLU A 119 0.12 -17.34 -3.74
C GLU A 119 -0.39 -15.89 -3.85
N SER A 120 0.26 -14.91 -3.18
CA SER A 120 -0.04 -13.48 -3.36
C SER A 120 0.13 -13.03 -4.82
N ALA A 121 1.27 -13.35 -5.45
CA ALA A 121 1.53 -12.99 -6.84
C ALA A 121 0.51 -13.61 -7.79
N ALA A 122 0.11 -14.85 -7.50
CA ALA A 122 -0.82 -15.57 -8.33
C ALA A 122 -2.28 -15.07 -8.14
N ILE A 123 -2.66 -14.61 -6.93
CA ILE A 123 -3.93 -13.90 -6.67
C ILE A 123 -3.96 -12.58 -7.45
N VAL A 124 -2.89 -11.79 -7.39
CA VAL A 124 -2.80 -10.51 -8.11
C VAL A 124 -2.91 -10.74 -9.62
N LYS A 125 -2.19 -11.73 -10.16
CA LYS A 125 -2.20 -12.05 -11.59
C LYS A 125 -3.57 -12.50 -12.10
N SER A 126 -4.29 -13.30 -11.31
CA SER A 126 -5.63 -13.80 -11.68
C SER A 126 -6.72 -12.74 -11.54
N ASN A 127 -6.54 -11.78 -10.62
CA ASN A 127 -7.56 -10.80 -10.25
C ASN A 127 -7.00 -9.37 -10.25
N ILE A 128 -6.34 -8.95 -11.34
CA ILE A 128 -5.68 -7.63 -11.45
C ILE A 128 -6.67 -6.49 -11.14
N THR A 129 -7.85 -6.49 -11.76
CA THR A 129 -8.85 -5.42 -11.57
C THR A 129 -9.32 -5.33 -10.13
N ALA A 130 -9.64 -6.46 -9.50
CA ALA A 130 -10.04 -6.48 -8.09
C ALA A 130 -8.89 -6.00 -7.20
N SER A 131 -7.66 -6.42 -7.48
CA SER A 131 -6.47 -6.02 -6.73
C SER A 131 -6.22 -4.52 -6.77
N VAL A 132 -6.40 -3.90 -7.94
CA VAL A 132 -6.30 -2.44 -8.10
C VAL A 132 -7.40 -1.73 -7.30
N ILE A 133 -8.65 -2.21 -7.39
CA ILE A 133 -9.78 -1.62 -6.64
C ILE A 133 -9.54 -1.72 -5.13
N ILE A 134 -9.10 -2.87 -4.64
CA ILE A 134 -8.81 -3.07 -3.21
C ILE A 134 -7.66 -2.16 -2.76
N SER A 135 -6.59 -2.06 -3.55
CA SER A 135 -5.49 -1.14 -3.26
C SER A 135 -5.95 0.32 -3.21
N LEU A 136 -6.87 0.72 -4.11
CA LEU A 136 -7.46 2.06 -4.10
C LEU A 136 -8.32 2.28 -2.84
N ILE A 137 -9.16 1.32 -2.46
CA ILE A 137 -9.99 1.42 -1.24
C ILE A 137 -9.10 1.52 0.00
N VAL A 138 -8.10 0.64 0.13
CA VAL A 138 -7.14 0.64 1.25
C VAL A 138 -6.38 1.97 1.29
N GLY A 139 -5.94 2.48 0.14
CA GLY A 139 -5.26 3.77 0.01
C GLY A 139 -6.14 4.95 0.40
N LEU A 140 -7.41 4.96 -0.03
CA LEU A 140 -8.37 6.01 0.32
C LEU A 140 -8.71 6.01 1.81
N VAL A 141 -8.91 4.84 2.41
CA VAL A 141 -9.13 4.69 3.86
C VAL A 141 -7.92 5.21 4.63
N ALA A 142 -6.71 4.85 4.21
CA ALA A 142 -5.48 5.37 4.82
C ALA A 142 -5.37 6.90 4.67
N LEU A 143 -5.68 7.43 3.48
CA LEU A 143 -5.65 8.86 3.20
C LEU A 143 -6.61 9.65 4.10
N VAL A 144 -7.84 9.16 4.30
CA VAL A 144 -8.83 9.79 5.19
C VAL A 144 -8.28 9.97 6.61
N GLY A 145 -7.48 9.02 7.11
CA GLY A 145 -6.86 9.12 8.42
C GLY A 145 -5.79 10.20 8.51
N VAL A 146 -5.08 10.49 7.42
CA VAL A 146 -3.95 11.44 7.40
C VAL A 146 -4.38 12.83 6.89
N LEU A 147 -5.53 12.94 6.22
CA LEU A 147 -6.01 14.19 5.62
C LEU A 147 -6.16 15.35 6.63
N PRO A 148 -6.69 15.12 7.86
CA PRO A 148 -6.76 16.17 8.87
C PRO A 148 -5.38 16.67 9.34
N TYR A 149 -4.35 15.81 9.30
CA TYR A 149 -2.96 16.21 9.61
C TYR A 149 -2.42 17.18 8.55
N TYR A 150 -2.63 16.90 7.27
CA TYR A 150 -2.20 17.81 6.20
C TYR A 150 -2.96 19.13 6.21
N ALA A 151 -4.27 19.09 6.49
CA ALA A 151 -5.06 20.30 6.68
C ALA A 151 -4.53 21.15 7.84
N GLY A 152 -4.18 20.52 8.97
CA GLY A 152 -3.61 21.19 10.12
C GLY A 152 -2.21 21.76 9.88
N LEU A 153 -1.36 21.11 9.07
CA LEU A 153 -0.09 21.69 8.62
C LEU A 153 -0.31 22.93 7.74
N PHE A 154 -1.26 22.87 6.82
CA PHE A 154 -1.60 23.98 5.93
C PHE A 154 -2.16 25.19 6.69
N LEU A 155 -2.97 24.95 7.72
CA LEU A 155 -3.57 25.98 8.56
C LEU A 155 -2.63 26.49 9.67
N GLY A 156 -1.41 25.96 9.78
CA GLY A 156 -0.43 26.41 10.77
C GLY A 156 -0.77 26.02 12.20
N TRP A 157 -1.46 24.90 12.42
CA TRP A 157 -1.77 24.42 13.76
C TRP A 157 -0.51 24.03 14.55
N PRO A 158 -0.57 24.06 15.91
CA PRO A 158 0.54 23.61 16.73
C PRO A 158 0.99 22.20 16.37
N VAL A 159 2.31 22.00 16.25
CA VAL A 159 2.90 20.72 15.82
C VAL A 159 2.41 19.54 16.68
N ALA A 160 2.33 19.72 17.99
CA ALA A 160 1.86 18.69 18.91
C ALA A 160 0.38 18.30 18.65
N PHE A 161 -0.46 19.28 18.29
CA PHE A 161 -1.85 19.03 17.95
C PHE A 161 -1.99 18.30 16.61
N ASN A 162 -1.20 18.70 15.60
CA ASN A 162 -1.13 17.97 14.33
C ASN A 162 -0.65 16.53 14.50
N LEU A 163 0.37 16.30 15.33
CA LEU A 163 0.87 14.96 15.62
C LEU A 163 -0.20 14.10 16.31
N LEU A 164 -0.95 14.67 17.26
CA LEU A 164 -2.05 13.97 17.93
C LEU A 164 -3.13 13.55 16.92
N ILE A 165 -3.53 14.47 16.03
CA ILE A 165 -4.49 14.20 14.96
C ILE A 165 -3.98 13.09 14.05
N TYR A 166 -2.70 13.12 13.66
CA TYR A 166 -2.08 12.07 12.86
C TYR A 166 -2.15 10.71 13.55
N ILE A 167 -1.76 10.63 14.81
CA ILE A 167 -1.77 9.38 15.59
C ILE A 167 -3.20 8.83 15.67
N ILE A 168 -4.18 9.66 16.03
CA ILE A 168 -5.59 9.24 16.13
C ILE A 168 -6.10 8.76 14.77
N GLY A 169 -5.82 9.52 13.71
CA GLY A 169 -6.24 9.18 12.36
C GLY A 169 -5.68 7.84 11.89
N VAL A 170 -4.38 7.61 12.08
CA VAL A 170 -3.72 6.34 11.75
C VAL A 170 -4.30 5.18 12.58
N LEU A 171 -4.50 5.37 13.89
CA LEU A 171 -5.06 4.35 14.78
C LEU A 171 -6.50 3.96 14.43
N LEU A 172 -7.28 4.88 13.84
CA LEU A 172 -8.65 4.59 13.43
C LEU A 172 -8.71 3.91 12.05
N THR A 173 -7.90 4.37 11.09
CA THR A 173 -8.01 3.91 9.70
C THR A 173 -7.17 2.69 9.38
N MET A 174 -6.05 2.46 10.08
CA MET A 174 -5.22 1.28 9.85
C MET A 174 -5.90 -0.03 10.22
N PRO A 175 -6.53 -0.21 11.41
CA PRO A 175 -7.23 -1.45 11.70
C PRO A 175 -8.34 -1.75 10.69
N LEU A 176 -9.04 -0.70 10.22
CA LEU A 176 -10.10 -0.81 9.21
C LEU A 176 -9.54 -1.26 7.85
N SER A 177 -8.43 -0.68 7.40
CA SER A 177 -7.80 -1.06 6.14
C SER A 177 -7.26 -2.50 6.17
N GLN A 178 -6.69 -2.93 7.31
CA GLN A 178 -6.23 -4.31 7.49
C GLN A 178 -7.36 -5.33 7.49
N GLN A 179 -8.54 -4.98 8.00
CA GLN A 179 -9.71 -5.88 7.96
C GLN A 179 -10.21 -6.11 6.54
N ILE A 180 -10.37 -5.03 5.78
CA ILE A 180 -10.74 -5.10 4.36
C ILE A 180 -9.75 -6.00 3.62
N LEU A 181 -8.46 -5.81 3.89
CA LEU A 181 -7.40 -6.57 3.26
C LEU A 181 -7.45 -8.07 3.59
N VAL A 182 -7.52 -8.42 4.88
CA VAL A 182 -7.57 -9.83 5.32
C VAL A 182 -8.79 -10.55 4.78
N ASN A 183 -9.97 -9.93 4.89
CA ASN A 183 -11.21 -10.55 4.45
C ASN A 183 -11.22 -10.76 2.94
N THR A 184 -10.76 -9.78 2.18
CA THR A 184 -10.72 -9.91 0.72
C THR A 184 -9.65 -10.91 0.26
N THR A 185 -8.53 -11.00 0.98
CA THR A 185 -7.50 -12.02 0.69
C THR A 185 -8.05 -13.43 0.85
N LEU A 186 -8.77 -13.68 1.95
CA LEU A 186 -9.40 -14.99 2.19
C LEU A 186 -10.47 -15.32 1.15
N GLU A 187 -11.25 -14.32 0.72
CA GLU A 187 -12.24 -14.50 -0.34
C GLU A 187 -11.58 -14.86 -1.68
N LEU A 188 -10.56 -14.10 -2.10
CA LEU A 188 -9.84 -14.36 -3.35
C LEU A 188 -9.06 -15.68 -3.33
N ALA A 189 -8.49 -16.05 -2.18
CA ALA A 189 -7.79 -17.32 -1.99
C ALA A 189 -8.72 -18.53 -1.86
N SER A 190 -10.04 -18.33 -1.72
CA SER A 190 -11.05 -19.39 -1.62
C SER A 190 -11.60 -19.85 -2.98
N PHE A 191 -11.36 -19.08 -4.05
CA PHE A 191 -11.69 -19.54 -5.40
C PHE A 191 -10.68 -20.61 -5.82
N PRO A 192 -11.14 -21.82 -6.23
CA PRO A 192 -10.24 -22.86 -6.62
C PRO A 192 -9.41 -22.37 -7.81
N TYR A 193 -8.09 -22.48 -7.68
CA TYR A 193 -7.20 -22.41 -8.82
C TYR A 193 -7.71 -23.41 -9.85
N SER A 194 -8.26 -22.90 -10.96
CA SER A 194 -8.05 -23.55 -12.23
C SER A 194 -6.55 -23.58 -12.41
N LYS A 195 -5.88 -24.63 -11.90
CA LYS A 195 -4.64 -25.11 -12.49
C LYS A 195 -5.04 -25.29 -13.95
N GLU A 196 -4.68 -24.34 -14.80
CA GLU A 196 -4.46 -24.68 -16.19
C GLU A 196 -3.45 -25.81 -16.12
N ILE A 197 -3.99 -26.99 -16.37
CA ILE A 197 -3.26 -28.20 -16.67
C ILE A 197 -2.38 -27.80 -17.86
N ILE A 198 -1.12 -27.47 -17.57
CA ILE A 198 -0.07 -27.55 -18.57
C ILE A 198 0.19 -29.05 -18.69
N ASP A 199 -0.70 -29.73 -19.42
CA ASP A 199 -0.38 -31.00 -20.05
C ASP A 199 0.23 -30.67 -21.41
N ASP A 200 1.30 -31.41 -21.68
CA ASP A 200 2.20 -31.47 -22.85
C ASP A 200 3.33 -30.43 -22.96
#